data_AF-A0ABD4BJ04-F1
#
_entry.id   AF-A0ABD4BJ04-F1
#
_cell.length_a   1.000
_cell.length_b   1.000
_cell.length_c   1.000
_cell.angle_alpha   90.00
_cell.angle_beta   90.00
_cell.angle_gamma   90.00
#
_symmetry.space_group_name_H-M   'P 1'
#
loop_
_entity.id
_entity.type
_entity.pdbx_description
1 polymer ?
#
loop_
_entity_poly.entity_id
_entity_poly.type
_entity_poly.pdbx_seq_one_letter_code
_entity_poly.pdbx_strand_id
1 'polypeptide(L)'
;MDNVLTFKRGRVPLLISMPHAGLKLTPVVEAALVDEALSLPDTDWHIPRLYDFAAELGASTLAAEYSRFVIDLNRPSDDKPMYAGATTGLFPSILFDGVPLFKDGQTPSAEERALYLQQIWTPYHQTLEQELQRMRDEFGYALLFDAHSIRGHIPHLFDGRLPDFNLGTFNGVSCDPELAS
;
A
#
# COMPACT_ATOMS: atom_id res chain seq x y z
N MET A 1 -9.44 -9.07 -13.70
CA MET A 1 -9.58 -7.83 -12.90
C MET A 1 -9.14 -6.69 -13.79
N ASP A 2 -9.84 -5.55 -13.73
CA ASP A 2 -9.61 -4.46 -14.67
C ASP A 2 -9.13 -3.20 -13.95
N ASN A 3 -8.13 -2.54 -14.53
CA ASN A 3 -7.53 -1.30 -14.01
C ASN A 3 -7.12 -1.44 -12.53
N VAL A 4 -6.09 -2.25 -12.27
CA VAL A 4 -5.63 -2.59 -10.90
C VAL A 4 -4.71 -1.53 -10.27
N LEU A 5 -4.18 -0.64 -11.11
CA LEU A 5 -3.32 0.47 -10.73
C LEU A 5 -3.54 1.65 -11.67
N THR A 6 -3.24 2.85 -11.20
CA THR A 6 -3.07 4.05 -12.02
C THR A 6 -1.60 4.44 -11.99
N PHE A 7 -0.96 4.47 -13.16
CA PHE A 7 0.43 4.89 -13.31
C PHE A 7 0.53 6.13 -14.19
N LYS A 8 1.31 7.12 -13.74
CA LYS A 8 1.67 8.30 -14.52
C LYS A 8 3.19 8.42 -14.51
N ARG A 9 3.80 8.31 -15.68
CA ARG A 9 5.25 8.51 -15.84
C ARG A 9 5.59 9.99 -15.74
N GLY A 10 6.62 10.28 -14.95
CA GLY A 10 7.27 11.58 -14.81
C GLY A 10 8.61 11.67 -15.57
N ARG A 11 9.38 12.71 -15.24
CA ARG A 11 10.62 13.14 -15.92
C ARG A 11 11.78 13.42 -14.96
N VAL A 12 11.63 13.10 -13.68
CA VAL A 12 12.67 13.23 -12.65
C VAL A 12 12.85 11.88 -11.93
N PRO A 13 13.97 11.62 -11.23
CA PRO A 13 14.24 10.33 -10.57
C PRO A 13 13.49 10.18 -9.23
N LEU A 14 12.18 10.49 -9.22
CA LEU A 14 11.29 10.34 -8.07
C LEU A 14 10.02 9.61 -8.49
N LEU A 15 9.76 8.47 -7.85
CA LEU A 15 8.50 7.73 -7.92
C LEU A 15 7.77 7.84 -6.59
N ILE A 16 6.53 8.33 -6.62
CA ILE A 16 5.62 8.32 -5.48
C ILE A 16 4.67 7.12 -5.62
N SER A 17 4.83 6.14 -4.73
CA SER A 17 3.99 4.93 -4.64
C SER A 17 2.88 5.15 -3.61
N MET A 18 1.65 4.77 -3.94
CA MET A 18 0.46 4.96 -3.10
C MET A 18 -0.32 3.64 -3.02
N PRO A 19 0.22 2.63 -2.30
CA PRO A 19 -0.25 1.25 -2.39
C PRO A 19 -1.59 1.02 -1.68
N HIS A 20 -2.04 1.92 -0.80
CA HIS A 20 -3.25 1.75 0.02
C HIS A 20 -4.39 2.72 -0.32
N ALA A 21 -4.31 3.41 -1.45
CA ALA A 21 -5.34 4.36 -1.89
C ALA A 21 -6.53 3.72 -2.63
N GLY A 22 -6.43 2.44 -2.96
CA GLY A 22 -7.43 1.73 -3.77
C GLY A 22 -8.75 1.48 -3.04
N LEU A 23 -9.85 1.53 -3.78
CA LEU A 23 -11.22 1.39 -3.24
C LEU A 23 -11.98 0.21 -3.82
N LYS A 24 -11.49 -0.37 -4.92
CA LYS A 24 -12.16 -1.53 -5.53
C LYS A 24 -12.01 -2.74 -4.64
N LEU A 25 -13.12 -3.47 -4.50
CA LEU A 25 -13.15 -4.79 -3.90
C LEU A 25 -13.40 -5.82 -5.00
N THR A 26 -13.01 -7.06 -4.74
CA THR A 26 -13.52 -8.18 -5.53
C THR A 26 -14.91 -8.56 -5.02
N PRO A 27 -15.77 -9.18 -5.84
CA PRO A 27 -17.10 -9.61 -5.38
C PRO A 27 -17.04 -10.52 -4.14
N VAL A 28 -15.99 -11.34 -4.06
CA VAL A 28 -15.71 -12.23 -2.93
C VAL A 28 -15.45 -11.44 -1.65
N VAL A 29 -14.52 -10.47 -1.71
CA VAL A 29 -14.16 -9.66 -0.55
C VAL A 29 -15.34 -8.81 -0.13
N GLU A 30 -16.00 -8.13 -1.07
CA GLU A 30 -17.16 -7.27 -0.81
C GLU A 30 -18.31 -8.01 -0.10
N ALA A 31 -18.65 -9.22 -0.55
CA ALA A 31 -19.71 -10.01 0.08
C ALA A 31 -19.34 -10.48 1.51
N ALA A 32 -18.05 -10.71 1.75
CA ALA A 32 -17.54 -11.29 2.97
C ALA A 32 -17.21 -10.27 4.08
N LEU A 33 -17.09 -8.98 3.78
CA LEU A 33 -16.76 -7.96 4.77
C LEU A 33 -17.78 -7.93 5.93
N VAL A 34 -17.28 -7.66 7.14
CA VAL A 34 -18.11 -7.25 8.29
C VAL A 34 -18.57 -5.80 8.13
N ASP A 35 -19.60 -5.39 8.88
CA ASP A 35 -20.19 -4.06 8.77
C ASP A 35 -19.17 -2.95 9.07
N GLU A 36 -18.29 -3.17 10.04
CA GLU A 36 -17.21 -2.25 10.43
C GLU A 36 -16.22 -1.99 9.29
N ALA A 37 -16.03 -2.96 8.40
CA ALA A 37 -15.09 -2.89 7.29
C ALA A 37 -15.68 -2.22 6.03
N LEU A 38 -17.00 -2.08 5.92
CA LEU A 38 -17.66 -1.56 4.70
C LEU A 38 -17.24 -0.13 4.34
N SER A 39 -16.87 0.66 5.34
CA SER A 39 -16.34 2.02 5.16
C SER A 39 -14.87 2.09 4.74
N LEU A 40 -14.21 0.94 4.59
CA LEU A 40 -12.78 0.80 4.29
C LEU A 40 -11.89 1.66 5.21
N PRO A 41 -11.99 1.52 6.55
CA PRO A 41 -11.41 2.46 7.52
C PRO A 41 -9.87 2.50 7.54
N ASP A 42 -9.20 1.50 6.95
CA ASP A 42 -7.75 1.38 6.92
C ASP A 42 -7.14 1.76 5.55
N THR A 43 -7.93 2.44 4.73
CA THR A 43 -7.54 2.98 3.41
C THR A 43 -6.87 4.34 3.55
N ASP A 44 -5.91 4.59 2.66
CA ASP A 44 -5.21 5.86 2.56
C ASP A 44 -5.96 6.86 1.67
N TRP A 45 -7.21 7.14 2.07
CA TRP A 45 -8.26 7.79 1.27
C TRP A 45 -7.84 9.05 0.52
N HIS A 46 -6.95 9.85 1.09
CA HIS A 46 -6.64 11.19 0.59
C HIS A 46 -5.24 11.31 0.04
N ILE A 47 -4.44 10.23 0.01
CA ILE A 47 -3.07 10.28 -0.46
C ILE A 47 -2.97 10.74 -1.93
N PRO A 48 -3.76 10.21 -2.89
CA PRO A 48 -3.71 10.71 -4.27
C PRO A 48 -4.03 12.20 -4.41
N ARG A 49 -4.92 12.74 -3.56
CA ARG A 49 -5.26 14.17 -3.52
C ARG A 49 -4.16 14.99 -2.86
N LEU A 50 -3.59 14.48 -1.76
CA LEU A 50 -2.51 15.16 -1.03
C LEU A 50 -1.29 15.38 -1.94
N TYR A 51 -0.99 14.42 -2.82
CA TYR A 51 0.13 14.46 -3.74
C TYR A 51 -0.23 14.90 -5.17
N ASP A 52 -1.33 15.63 -5.40
CA ASP A 52 -1.70 16.06 -6.76
C ASP A 52 -0.62 16.94 -7.43
N PHE A 53 0.17 17.64 -6.61
CA PHE A 53 1.29 18.48 -7.00
C PHE A 53 2.48 17.69 -7.59
N ALA A 54 2.50 16.36 -7.43
CA ALA A 54 3.58 15.50 -7.92
C ALA A 54 3.80 15.65 -9.42
N ALA A 55 2.72 15.90 -10.18
CA ALA A 55 2.80 16.14 -11.62
C ALA A 55 3.59 17.41 -11.96
N GLU A 56 3.42 18.48 -11.18
CA GLU A 56 4.15 19.75 -11.38
C GLU A 56 5.64 19.59 -11.06
N LEU A 57 5.97 18.79 -10.05
CA LEU A 57 7.34 18.37 -9.75
C LEU A 57 7.94 17.47 -10.84
N GLY A 58 7.10 16.93 -11.73
CA GLY A 58 7.50 15.98 -12.74
C GLY A 58 7.80 14.58 -12.19
N ALA A 59 7.36 14.26 -10.98
CA ALA A 59 7.51 12.93 -10.38
C ALA A 59 6.61 11.91 -11.07
N SER A 60 7.08 10.66 -11.15
CA SER A 60 6.20 9.54 -11.49
C SER A 60 5.28 9.24 -10.31
N THR A 61 4.05 8.83 -10.59
CA THR A 61 3.10 8.37 -9.57
C THR A 61 2.56 7.00 -9.91
N LEU A 62 2.41 6.16 -8.90
CA LEU A 62 1.80 4.84 -8.98
C LEU A 62 0.82 4.69 -7.82
N ALA A 63 -0.46 4.49 -8.12
CA ALA A 63 -1.51 4.34 -7.11
C ALA A 63 -2.28 3.04 -7.31
N ALA A 64 -2.59 2.37 -6.21
CA ALA A 64 -3.44 1.19 -6.21
C ALA A 64 -4.90 1.55 -6.53
N GLU A 65 -5.59 0.67 -7.23
CA GLU A 65 -7.03 0.81 -7.49
C GLU A 65 -7.87 -0.13 -6.61
N TYR A 66 -7.29 -1.26 -6.20
CA TYR A 66 -7.91 -2.22 -5.29
C TYR A 66 -7.53 -1.94 -3.84
N SER A 67 -8.49 -2.10 -2.95
CA SER A 67 -8.27 -1.92 -1.51
C SER A 67 -7.29 -2.95 -0.97
N ARG A 68 -6.53 -2.53 0.03
CA ARG A 68 -5.66 -3.42 0.82
C ARG A 68 -6.40 -4.62 1.43
N PHE A 69 -7.72 -4.53 1.58
CA PHE A 69 -8.56 -5.64 2.06
C PHE A 69 -8.63 -6.81 1.07
N VAL A 70 -8.33 -6.56 -0.21
CA VAL A 70 -8.18 -7.63 -1.21
C VAL A 70 -6.78 -8.22 -1.13
N ILE A 71 -5.76 -7.36 -1.18
CA ILE A 71 -4.35 -7.71 -1.06
C ILE A 71 -3.55 -6.46 -0.68
N ASP A 72 -2.67 -6.59 0.31
CA ASP A 72 -1.84 -5.49 0.80
C ASP A 72 -0.58 -5.34 -0.08
N LEU A 73 -0.55 -4.29 -0.90
CA LEU A 73 0.55 -3.99 -1.83
C LEU A 73 1.83 -3.49 -1.14
N ASN A 74 1.81 -3.28 0.18
CA ASN A 74 2.99 -2.96 0.98
C ASN A 74 3.43 -4.16 1.84
N ARG A 75 3.22 -5.37 1.32
CA ARG A 75 3.67 -6.64 1.89
C ARG A 75 4.38 -7.50 0.84
N PRO A 76 5.37 -8.32 1.26
CA PRO A 76 6.05 -9.20 0.33
C PRO A 76 5.11 -10.30 -0.20
N SER A 77 5.32 -10.73 -1.44
CA SER A 77 4.50 -11.75 -2.10
C SER A 77 4.48 -13.12 -1.40
N ASP A 78 5.48 -13.41 -0.57
CA ASP A 78 5.58 -14.64 0.21
C ASP A 78 4.95 -14.53 1.60
N ASP A 79 4.29 -13.40 1.89
CA ASP A 79 3.59 -13.09 3.15
C ASP A 79 4.48 -13.24 4.40
N LYS A 80 5.80 -13.11 4.24
CA LYS A 80 6.71 -13.14 5.38
C LYS A 80 6.45 -11.94 6.30
N PRO A 81 6.33 -12.17 7.63
CA PRO A 81 6.19 -11.09 8.58
C PRO A 81 7.36 -10.11 8.50
N MET A 82 7.07 -8.81 8.39
CA MET A 82 8.11 -7.76 8.36
C MET A 82 8.55 -7.32 9.77
N TYR A 83 7.70 -7.52 10.78
CA TYR A 83 7.95 -7.10 12.16
C TYR A 83 7.45 -8.15 13.16
N ALA A 84 8.00 -8.13 14.37
CA ALA A 84 7.46 -8.89 15.50
C ALA A 84 6.25 -8.16 16.09
N GLY A 85 5.18 -8.89 16.42
CA GLY A 85 3.97 -8.34 17.05
C GLY A 85 2.72 -8.36 16.15
N ALA A 86 1.68 -7.62 16.54
CA ALA A 86 0.45 -7.50 15.78
C ALA A 86 0.71 -6.77 14.46
N THR A 87 0.50 -7.46 13.34
CA THR A 87 0.65 -6.90 12.00
C THR A 87 -0.47 -7.42 11.10
N THR A 88 -0.78 -6.67 10.04
CA THR A 88 -1.56 -7.19 8.92
C THR A 88 -0.62 -7.90 7.94
N GLY A 89 -1.06 -9.05 7.40
CA GLY A 89 -0.36 -9.77 6.33
C GLY A 89 -0.71 -9.27 4.94
N LEU A 90 -0.11 -9.90 3.92
CA LEU A 90 -0.40 -9.72 2.50
C LEU A 90 -1.89 -9.89 2.19
N PHE A 91 -2.56 -10.80 2.90
CA PHE A 91 -4.01 -10.96 2.90
C PHE A 91 -4.53 -10.61 4.30
N PRO A 92 -4.89 -9.34 4.56
CA PRO A 92 -5.36 -8.93 5.88
C PRO A 92 -6.59 -9.74 6.30
N SER A 93 -6.66 -10.11 7.58
CA SER A 93 -7.81 -10.81 8.17
C SER A 93 -8.43 -10.03 9.34
N ILE A 94 -7.83 -8.91 9.70
CA ILE A 94 -8.19 -8.07 10.85
C ILE A 94 -8.01 -6.60 10.45
N LEU A 95 -8.93 -5.75 10.90
CA LEU A 95 -8.82 -4.31 10.83
C LEU A 95 -7.77 -3.79 11.81
N PHE A 96 -7.33 -2.55 11.62
CA PHE A 96 -6.39 -1.90 12.54
C PHE A 96 -6.91 -1.71 13.95
N ASP A 97 -8.23 -1.76 14.18
CA ASP A 97 -8.83 -1.71 15.51
C ASP A 97 -8.92 -3.08 16.20
N GLY A 98 -8.50 -4.15 15.53
CA GLY A 98 -8.54 -5.52 16.06
C GLY A 98 -9.83 -6.28 15.76
N VAL A 99 -10.76 -5.72 14.98
CA VAL A 99 -11.99 -6.41 14.57
C VAL A 99 -11.71 -7.33 13.37
N PRO A 100 -12.27 -8.56 13.30
CA PRO A 100 -12.14 -9.40 12.11
C PRO A 100 -12.58 -8.68 10.84
N LEU A 101 -11.82 -8.81 9.76
CA LEU A 101 -12.14 -8.15 8.48
C LEU A 101 -13.34 -8.80 7.79
N PHE A 102 -13.47 -10.12 7.93
CA PHE A 102 -14.47 -10.94 7.25
C PHE A 102 -15.45 -11.56 8.23
N LYS A 103 -16.68 -11.78 7.77
CA LYS A 103 -17.67 -12.64 8.41
C LYS A 103 -17.07 -14.04 8.64
N ASP A 104 -17.50 -14.68 9.71
CA ASP A 104 -16.94 -15.98 10.12
C ASP A 104 -17.00 -17.01 8.98
N GLY A 105 -15.87 -17.66 8.73
CA GLY A 105 -15.69 -18.64 7.65
C GLY A 105 -15.70 -18.08 6.23
N GLN A 106 -15.78 -16.76 6.01
CA GLN A 106 -15.89 -16.16 4.66
C GLN A 106 -14.60 -15.51 4.15
N THR A 107 -13.44 -15.86 4.73
CA THR A 107 -12.16 -15.37 4.21
C THR A 107 -11.90 -15.89 2.79
N PRO A 108 -11.28 -15.11 1.88
CA PRO A 108 -10.93 -15.58 0.55
C PRO A 108 -10.11 -16.87 0.57
N SER A 109 -10.47 -17.80 -0.31
CA SER A 109 -9.83 -19.09 -0.57
C SER A 109 -8.39 -18.93 -1.07
N ALA A 110 -7.62 -20.02 -1.08
CA ALA A 110 -6.26 -20.02 -1.59
C ALA A 110 -6.23 -19.69 -3.09
N GLU A 111 -7.21 -20.16 -3.86
CA GLU A 111 -7.35 -19.89 -5.29
C GLU A 111 -7.62 -18.42 -5.57
N GLU A 112 -8.50 -17.78 -4.79
CA GLU A 112 -8.77 -16.34 -4.88
C GLU A 112 -7.54 -15.52 -4.51
N ARG A 113 -6.87 -15.87 -3.42
CA ARG A 113 -5.63 -15.20 -2.99
C ARG A 113 -4.52 -15.31 -4.05
N ALA A 114 -4.34 -16.48 -4.66
CA ALA A 114 -3.39 -16.67 -5.75
C ALA A 114 -3.74 -15.79 -6.97
N LEU A 115 -5.03 -15.65 -7.29
CA LEU A 115 -5.50 -14.75 -8.33
C LEU A 115 -5.20 -13.28 -8.00
N TYR A 116 -5.39 -12.86 -6.75
CA TYR A 116 -5.11 -11.47 -6.32
C TYR A 116 -3.62 -11.16 -6.41
N LEU A 117 -2.78 -12.10 -5.99
CA LEU A 117 -1.34 -11.99 -6.14
C LEU A 117 -0.97 -11.82 -7.61
N GLN A 118 -1.47 -12.70 -8.48
CA GLN A 118 -1.14 -12.67 -9.91
C GLN A 118 -1.68 -11.42 -10.63
N GLN A 119 -2.91 -11.00 -10.33
CA GLN A 119 -3.61 -9.98 -11.11
C GLN A 119 -3.53 -8.58 -10.53
N ILE A 120 -3.20 -8.41 -9.24
CA ILE A 120 -3.12 -7.09 -8.59
C ILE A 120 -1.69 -6.82 -8.11
N TRP A 121 -1.14 -7.71 -7.27
CA TRP A 121 0.19 -7.49 -6.67
C TRP A 121 1.29 -7.52 -7.72
N THR A 122 1.34 -8.56 -8.56
CA THR A 122 2.36 -8.71 -9.60
C THR A 122 2.43 -7.50 -10.54
N PRO A 123 1.34 -7.03 -11.18
CA PRO A 123 1.43 -5.87 -12.08
C PRO A 123 1.79 -4.57 -11.35
N TYR A 124 1.36 -4.37 -10.09
CA TYR A 124 1.77 -3.21 -9.30
C TYR A 124 3.29 -3.19 -9.09
N HIS A 125 3.84 -4.30 -8.60
CA HIS A 125 5.27 -4.41 -8.32
C HIS A 125 6.13 -4.46 -9.58
N GLN A 126 5.66 -5.06 -10.68
CA GLN A 126 6.34 -4.98 -11.97
C GLN A 126 6.41 -3.54 -12.49
N THR A 127 5.32 -2.77 -12.37
CA THR A 127 5.31 -1.36 -12.79
C THR A 127 6.26 -0.53 -11.94
N LEU A 128 6.26 -0.75 -10.63
CA LEU A 128 7.17 -0.10 -9.68
C LEU A 128 8.63 -0.41 -10.03
N GLU A 129 8.97 -1.69 -10.19
CA GLU A 129 10.34 -2.14 -10.50
C GLU A 129 10.83 -1.59 -11.84
N GLN A 130 10.00 -1.67 -12.89
CA GLN A 130 10.34 -1.16 -14.22
C GLN A 130 10.60 0.34 -14.22
N GLU A 131 9.80 1.11 -13.49
CA GLU A 131 9.96 2.56 -13.45
C GLU A 131 11.19 2.97 -12.63
N LEU A 132 11.46 2.31 -11.50
CA LEU A 132 12.69 2.53 -10.75
C LEU A 132 13.92 2.14 -11.56
N GLN A 133 13.89 1.02 -12.28
CA GLN A 133 14.99 0.61 -13.14
C GLN A 133 15.24 1.63 -14.25
N ARG A 134 14.19 2.11 -14.92
CA ARG A 134 14.30 3.18 -15.92
C ARG A 134 14.96 4.44 -15.35
N MET A 135 14.51 4.89 -14.16
CA MET A 135 15.10 6.06 -13.51
C MET A 135 16.59 5.85 -13.20
N ARG A 136 16.98 4.67 -12.71
CA ARG A 136 18.38 4.33 -12.49
C ARG A 136 19.21 4.36 -13.77
N ASP A 137 18.66 3.82 -14.87
CA ASP A 137 19.35 3.80 -16.17
C ASP A 137 19.52 5.21 -16.75
N GLU A 138 18.55 6.10 -16.53
CA GLU A 138 18.56 7.47 -17.08
C GLU A 138 19.33 8.48 -16.22
N PHE A 139 19.17 8.41 -14.90
CA PHE A 139 19.69 9.41 -13.96
C PHE A 139 20.85 8.89 -13.10
N GLY A 140 21.16 7.60 -13.15
CA GLY A 140 22.14 6.94 -12.29
C GLY A 140 21.61 6.58 -10.90
N TYR A 141 20.41 7.04 -10.54
CA TYR A 141 19.74 6.75 -9.27
C TYR A 141 18.21 6.85 -9.41
N ALA A 142 17.49 6.36 -8.40
CA ALA A 142 16.05 6.51 -8.27
C ALA A 142 15.67 6.70 -6.80
N LEU A 143 14.69 7.56 -6.54
CA LEU A 143 14.07 7.74 -5.24
C LEU A 143 12.66 7.14 -5.25
N LEU A 144 12.38 6.25 -4.31
CA LEU A 144 11.04 5.75 -4.05
C LEU A 144 10.51 6.44 -2.79
N PHE A 145 9.41 7.17 -2.94
CA PHE A 145 8.66 7.72 -1.82
C PHE A 145 7.34 6.95 -1.68
N ASP A 146 7.27 6.06 -0.69
CA ASP A 146 6.09 5.24 -0.43
C ASP A 146 5.13 6.01 0.50
N ALA A 147 4.10 6.59 -0.11
CA ALA A 147 3.23 7.56 0.51
C ALA A 147 2.03 6.89 1.20
N HIS A 148 1.87 7.22 2.48
CA HIS A 148 0.85 6.64 3.35
C HIS A 148 0.16 7.67 4.22
N SER A 149 -1.05 7.32 4.68
CA SER A 149 -1.72 7.98 5.79
C SER A 149 -2.13 6.96 6.84
N ILE A 150 -2.33 7.40 8.07
CA ILE A 150 -2.81 6.51 9.12
C ILE A 150 -3.62 7.32 10.14
N ARG A 151 -4.58 6.68 10.80
CA ARG A 151 -5.29 7.31 11.91
C ARG A 151 -4.29 7.65 13.01
N GLY A 152 -4.36 8.87 13.56
CA GLY A 152 -3.42 9.32 14.59
C GLY A 152 -3.52 8.58 15.93
N HIS A 153 -4.53 7.73 16.13
CA HIS A 153 -4.69 6.92 17.33
C HIS A 153 -5.25 5.55 16.97
N ILE A 154 -4.44 4.50 17.16
CA ILE A 154 -4.79 3.10 16.87
C ILE A 154 -4.25 2.22 18.01
N PRO A 155 -4.97 2.11 19.15
CA PRO A 155 -4.49 1.44 20.36
C PRO A 155 -4.12 -0.04 20.18
N HIS A 156 -4.72 -0.72 19.20
CA HIS A 156 -4.41 -2.11 18.91
C HIS A 156 -3.01 -2.30 18.30
N LEU A 157 -2.48 -1.27 17.62
CA LEU A 157 -1.18 -1.33 16.94
C LEU A 157 -0.10 -0.51 17.63
N PHE A 158 -0.46 0.62 18.27
CA PHE A 158 0.49 1.58 18.82
C PHE A 158 0.01 2.15 20.16
N ASP A 159 0.96 2.40 21.04
CA ASP A 159 0.72 3.14 22.29
C ASP A 159 0.61 4.65 22.02
N GLY A 160 -0.49 5.25 22.49
CA GLY A 160 -0.69 6.70 22.46
C GLY A 160 -0.99 7.28 21.07
N ARG A 161 -0.82 8.60 20.94
CA ARG A 161 -1.03 9.34 19.69
C ARG A 161 0.23 9.27 18.83
N LEU A 162 0.06 8.91 17.56
CA LEU A 162 1.12 8.92 16.57
C LEU A 162 1.55 10.35 16.20
N PRO A 163 2.82 10.57 15.82
CA PRO A 163 3.27 11.82 15.22
C PRO A 163 2.45 12.17 13.97
N ASP A 164 2.32 13.47 13.70
CA ASP A 164 1.60 13.96 12.51
C ASP A 164 2.31 13.55 11.21
N PHE A 165 3.65 13.43 11.25
CA PHE A 165 4.47 12.90 10.15
C PHE A 165 5.39 11.80 10.67
N ASN A 166 5.40 10.67 9.97
CA ASN A 166 6.27 9.53 10.26
C ASN A 166 7.15 9.25 9.03
N LEU A 167 8.45 9.51 9.15
CA LEU A 167 9.43 9.18 8.10
C LEU A 167 10.04 7.81 8.38
N GLY A 168 9.68 6.82 7.56
CA GLY A 168 10.20 5.46 7.66
C GLY A 168 11.46 5.27 6.81
N THR A 169 12.56 4.87 7.43
CA THR A 169 13.85 4.62 6.74
C THR A 169 14.36 3.19 6.92
N PHE A 170 13.49 2.29 7.40
CA PHE A 170 13.85 0.91 7.76
C PHE A 170 15.15 0.86 8.60
N ASN A 171 15.16 1.60 9.72
CA ASN A 171 16.32 1.76 10.61
C ASN A 171 17.56 2.35 9.90
N GLY A 172 17.35 3.31 8.98
CA GLY A 172 18.43 3.97 8.23
C GLY A 172 19.01 3.16 7.07
N VAL A 173 18.38 2.03 6.69
CA VAL A 173 18.88 1.14 5.64
C VAL A 173 18.27 1.46 4.27
N SER A 174 17.07 2.04 4.23
CA SER A 174 16.33 2.25 2.97
C SER A 174 16.42 3.66 2.38
N CYS A 175 17.04 4.61 3.08
CA CYS A 175 17.18 5.99 2.62
C CYS A 175 18.52 6.57 3.11
N ASP A 176 19.12 7.45 2.29
CA ASP A 176 20.31 8.19 2.69
C ASP A 176 20.00 9.08 3.91
N PRO A 177 20.83 9.10 4.96
CA PRO A 177 20.60 9.93 6.14
C PRO A 177 20.45 11.43 5.84
N GLU A 178 21.13 11.96 4.82
CA GLU A 178 21.01 13.38 4.44
C GLU A 178 19.64 13.71 3.82
N LEU A 179 18.96 12.72 3.24
CA LEU A 179 17.59 12.88 2.72
C LEU A 179 16.53 12.69 3.82
N ALA A 180 16.88 12.00 4.91
CA ALA A 180 15.96 11.64 5.98
C ALA A 180 16.01 12.58 7.20
N SER A 181 16.88 13.60 7.18
CA SER A 181 17.12 14.54 8.28
C SER A 181 16.29 15.81 8.20
#